data_AF-A0A073HYK0-F1
#
_entry.id   AF-A0A073HYK0-F1
#
_cell.length_a   1.000
_cell.length_b   1.000
_cell.length_c   1.000
_cell.angle_alpha   90.00
_cell.angle_beta   90.00
_cell.angle_gamma   90.00
#
_symmetry.space_group_name_H-M   'P 1'
#
loop_
_entity.id
_entity.type
_entity.pdbx_description
1 polymer ?
#
loop_
_entity_poly.entity_id
_entity_poly.type
_entity_poly.pdbx_seq_one_letter_code
_entity_poly.pdbx_strand_id
1 'polypeptide(L)'
;MLQFLPDQCDWIHLDKRWICDVLMTIDRNGISDMVHQAKQQRLDKMNKSKNLLVNMRPEFAQALNNSLQFSCKLFCFNRTLEQRGRSAFLLKETSQRKRRQRDIEEVKGEESLLNQSKQKYLEQNKRVRQEIMTLQEQVDELADYKNLVMQLHQAGIINEDGNPLQQPHQDNNIQN
;
A
#
# COMPACT_ATOMS: atom_id res chain seq x y z
N MET A 1 13.85 27.18 0.44
CA MET A 1 13.52 26.93 -0.98
C MET A 1 13.25 25.44 -1.30
N LEU A 2 12.91 24.59 -0.31
CA LEU A 2 12.64 23.15 -0.52
C LEU A 2 11.23 22.73 -0.04
N GLN A 3 10.41 23.66 0.46
CA GLN A 3 9.08 23.38 1.02
C GLN A 3 8.00 23.05 -0.02
N PHE A 4 8.31 23.13 -1.32
CA PHE A 4 7.35 22.90 -2.41
C PHE A 4 7.69 21.68 -3.26
N LEU A 5 8.66 20.87 -2.83
CA LEU A 5 8.91 19.60 -3.50
C LEU A 5 7.89 18.57 -2.98
N PRO A 6 7.16 17.89 -3.87
CA PRO A 6 6.20 16.86 -3.47
C PRO A 6 6.91 15.78 -2.65
N ASP A 7 6.25 15.31 -1.60
CA ASP A 7 6.78 14.25 -0.74
C ASP A 7 6.92 12.96 -1.57
N GLN A 8 7.81 12.04 -1.20
CA GLN A 8 8.06 10.80 -1.95
C GLN A 8 6.76 9.99 -2.25
N CYS A 9 5.73 10.15 -1.40
CA CYS A 9 4.40 9.56 -1.57
C CYS A 9 3.61 10.17 -2.75
N ASP A 10 3.84 11.43 -3.09
CA ASP A 10 3.17 12.10 -4.21
C ASP A 10 3.71 11.63 -5.57
N TRP A 11 4.88 10.98 -5.58
CA TRP A 11 5.52 10.45 -6.79
C TRP A 11 5.04 9.05 -7.16
N ILE A 12 4.12 8.46 -6.38
CA ILE A 12 3.61 7.10 -6.60
C ILE A 12 2.88 6.99 -7.96
N HIS A 13 2.28 8.07 -8.43
CA HIS A 13 1.57 8.12 -9.72
C HIS A 13 2.44 8.55 -10.90
N LEU A 14 3.68 9.01 -10.65
CA LEU A 14 4.60 9.36 -11.72
C LEU A 14 5.20 8.11 -12.35
N ASP A 15 5.23 8.08 -13.68
CA ASP A 15 5.90 7.01 -14.40
C ASP A 15 7.40 7.06 -14.13
N LYS A 16 7.90 5.98 -13.52
CA LYS A 16 9.31 5.80 -13.21
C LYS A 16 10.18 5.86 -14.45
N ARG A 17 9.66 5.44 -15.62
CA ARG A 17 10.37 5.53 -16.90
C ARG A 17 10.55 6.98 -17.30
N TRP A 18 9.46 7.76 -17.27
CA TRP A 18 9.51 9.19 -17.58
C TRP A 18 10.47 9.95 -16.67
N ILE A 19 10.46 9.69 -15.36
CA ILE A 19 11.42 10.32 -14.42
C ILE A 19 12.86 9.96 -14.80
N CYS A 20 13.13 8.69 -15.09
CA CYS A 20 14.47 8.26 -15.49
C CYS A 20 14.90 8.94 -16.80
N ASP A 21 14.03 9.04 -17.78
CA ASP A 21 14.32 9.68 -19.06
C ASP A 21 14.62 11.17 -18.88
N VAL A 22 13.84 11.87 -18.06
CA VAL A 22 14.07 13.28 -17.72
C VAL A 22 15.41 13.46 -17.00
N LEU A 23 15.67 12.67 -15.94
CA LEU A 23 16.91 12.78 -15.16
C LEU A 23 18.15 12.46 -16.00
N MET A 24 18.08 11.43 -16.84
CA MET A 24 19.18 11.03 -17.73
C MET A 24 19.39 12.01 -18.90
N THR A 25 18.38 12.82 -19.22
CA THR A 25 18.50 13.91 -20.20
C THR A 25 19.13 15.16 -19.58
N ILE A 26 18.83 15.46 -18.31
CA ILE A 26 19.34 16.64 -17.60
C ILE A 26 20.82 16.48 -17.21
N ASP A 27 21.18 15.35 -16.57
CA ASP A 27 22.55 15.07 -16.17
C ASP A 27 22.85 13.58 -16.23
N ARG A 28 23.16 13.13 -17.43
CA ARG A 28 23.46 11.72 -17.70
C ARG A 28 24.65 11.20 -16.88
N ASN A 29 25.70 12.01 -16.75
CA ASN A 29 26.96 11.56 -16.17
C ASN A 29 26.86 11.54 -14.64
N GLY A 30 26.35 12.61 -14.02
CA GLY A 30 26.19 12.66 -12.56
C GLY A 30 25.21 11.61 -12.04
N ILE A 31 24.09 11.38 -12.75
CA ILE A 31 23.14 10.33 -12.38
C ILE A 31 23.76 8.93 -12.56
N SER A 32 24.49 8.70 -13.65
CA SER A 32 25.19 7.44 -13.88
C SER A 32 26.22 7.15 -12.77
N ASP A 33 27.02 8.15 -12.39
CA ASP A 33 28.00 8.02 -11.31
C ASP A 33 27.35 7.73 -9.95
N MET A 34 26.24 8.40 -9.66
CA MET A 34 25.45 8.16 -8.45
C MET A 34 24.89 6.73 -8.41
N VAL A 35 24.37 6.23 -9.54
CA VAL A 35 23.90 4.85 -9.68
C VAL A 35 25.05 3.85 -9.49
N HIS A 36 26.23 4.13 -10.06
CA HIS A 36 27.42 3.29 -9.87
C HIS A 36 27.87 3.27 -8.41
N GLN A 37 27.89 4.42 -7.75
CA GLN A 37 28.25 4.52 -6.33
C GLN A 37 27.26 3.76 -5.44
N ALA A 38 25.95 3.88 -5.70
CA ALA A 38 24.93 3.15 -4.95
C ALA A 38 25.06 1.62 -5.12
N LYS A 39 25.36 1.15 -6.35
CA LYS A 39 25.65 -0.27 -6.61
C LYS A 39 26.88 -0.74 -5.84
N GLN A 40 27.96 0.04 -5.84
CA GLN A 40 29.19 -0.30 -5.12
C GLN A 40 28.96 -0.38 -3.62
N GLN A 41 28.25 0.60 -3.03
CA GLN A 41 27.92 0.58 -1.61
C GLN A 41 27.08 -0.65 -1.21
N ARG A 42 26.15 -1.06 -2.07
CA ARG A 42 25.36 -2.28 -1.84
C ARG A 42 26.24 -3.54 -1.88
N LEU A 43 27.16 -3.61 -2.85
CA LEU A 43 28.11 -4.70 -2.96
C LEU A 43 29.02 -4.78 -1.71
N ASP A 44 29.53 -3.64 -1.25
CA ASP A 44 30.39 -3.57 -0.08
C ASP A 44 29.65 -4.00 1.20
N LYS A 45 28.39 -3.58 1.37
CA LYS A 45 27.53 -4.05 2.48
C LYS A 45 27.33 -5.56 2.44
N MET A 46 27.06 -6.11 1.25
CA MET A 46 26.89 -7.56 1.07
C MET A 46 28.20 -8.30 1.37
N ASN A 47 29.34 -7.81 0.90
CA ASN A 47 30.65 -8.41 1.15
C ASN A 47 31.02 -8.35 2.64
N LYS A 48 30.75 -7.23 3.33
CA LYS A 48 30.91 -7.13 4.78
C LYS A 48 30.03 -8.14 5.53
N SER A 49 28.79 -8.32 5.09
CA SER A 49 27.88 -9.32 5.67
C SER A 49 28.37 -10.75 5.43
N LYS A 50 28.88 -11.06 4.24
CA LYS A 50 29.46 -12.37 3.92
C LYS A 50 30.76 -12.63 4.69
N ASN A 51 31.60 -11.62 4.88
CA ASN A 51 32.82 -11.72 5.68
C ASN A 51 32.54 -11.79 7.19
N LEU A 52 31.30 -11.50 7.63
CA LEU A 52 30.83 -11.75 8.99
C LEU A 52 30.37 -13.21 9.21
N LEU A 53 30.18 -14.00 8.15
CA LEU A 53 29.92 -15.44 8.26
C LEU A 53 31.22 -16.15 8.59
N VAL A 54 31.58 -16.14 9.87
CA VAL A 54 32.63 -17.00 10.40
C VAL A 54 32.12 -18.44 10.34
N ASN A 55 32.90 -19.35 9.75
CA ASN A 55 32.60 -20.77 9.80
C ASN A 55 32.42 -21.19 11.28
N MET A 56 31.25 -21.75 11.59
CA MET A 56 30.96 -22.22 12.95
C MET A 56 32.04 -23.22 13.35
N ARG A 57 32.64 -23.03 14.53
CA ARG A 57 33.68 -23.96 14.99
C ARG A 57 33.08 -25.37 15.09
N PRO A 58 33.83 -26.42 14.73
CA PRO A 58 33.29 -27.77 14.62
C PRO A 58 32.67 -28.27 15.93
N GLU A 59 33.16 -27.82 17.09
CA GLU A 59 32.62 -28.21 18.39
C GLU A 59 31.20 -27.67 18.59
N PHE A 60 30.93 -26.43 18.15
CA PHE A 60 29.59 -25.84 18.22
C PHE A 60 28.64 -26.42 17.18
N ALA A 61 29.14 -26.71 15.97
CA ALA A 61 28.35 -27.38 14.94
C ALA A 61 27.94 -28.79 15.40
N GLN A 62 28.84 -29.53 16.05
CA GLN A 62 28.57 -30.84 16.61
C GLN A 62 27.61 -30.77 17.81
N ALA A 63 27.79 -29.81 18.73
CA ALA A 63 26.85 -29.60 19.84
C ALA A 63 25.43 -29.24 19.34
N LEU A 64 25.33 -28.40 18.31
CA LEU A 64 24.05 -28.06 17.67
C LEU A 64 23.41 -29.30 17.02
N ASN A 65 24.17 -30.08 16.26
CA ASN A 65 23.67 -31.31 15.62
C ASN A 65 23.20 -32.34 16.67
N ASN A 66 23.94 -32.49 17.77
CA ASN A 66 23.55 -33.36 18.89
C ASN A 66 22.25 -32.89 19.56
N SER A 67 22.04 -31.57 19.68
CA SER A 67 20.80 -31.01 20.24
C SER A 67 19.58 -31.24 19.34
N LEU A 68 19.76 -31.15 18.01
CA LEU A 68 18.72 -31.47 17.03
C LEU A 68 18.37 -32.97 17.03
N GLN A 69 19.36 -33.86 17.14
CA GLN A 69 19.13 -35.30 17.22
C GLN A 69 18.38 -35.72 18.50
N PHE A 70 18.66 -35.07 19.64
CA PHE A 70 17.91 -35.28 20.88
C PHE A 70 16.44 -34.83 20.74
N SER A 71 16.21 -33.72 20.03
CA SER A 71 14.89 -33.18 19.77
C SER A 71 14.04 -34.11 18.88
N CYS A 72 14.65 -34.74 17.87
CA CYS A 72 13.95 -35.67 16.96
C CYS A 72 13.62 -37.03 17.62
N LYS A 73 14.46 -37.55 18.52
CA LYS A 73 14.16 -38.82 19.22
C LYS A 73 12.95 -38.72 20.15
N LEU A 74 12.68 -37.55 20.73
CA LEU A 74 11.48 -37.29 21.53
C LEU A 74 10.24 -36.95 20.69
N PHE A 75 10.42 -36.44 19.46
CA PHE A 75 9.31 -36.01 18.61
C PHE A 75 8.71 -37.12 17.72
N CYS A 76 9.43 -38.20 17.45
CA CYS A 76 8.94 -39.26 16.57
C CYS A 76 8.02 -40.30 17.26
N PHE A 77 7.88 -40.28 18.59
CA PHE A 77 7.00 -41.23 19.29
C PHE A 77 5.61 -40.67 19.65
N ASN A 78 5.39 -39.35 19.54
CA ASN A 78 4.13 -38.72 19.88
C ASN A 78 3.86 -37.50 18.98
N ARG A 79 3.47 -37.69 17.70
CA ARG A 79 2.52 -36.77 17.01
C ARG A 79 2.15 -37.14 15.59
N THR A 80 1.07 -37.88 15.50
CA THR A 80 -0.06 -37.58 14.64
C THR A 80 -0.44 -36.07 14.69
N LEU A 81 -0.23 -35.40 13.56
CA LEU A 81 -1.15 -34.46 12.88
C LEU A 81 -1.73 -33.17 13.54
N GLU A 82 -1.45 -32.76 14.78
CA GLU A 82 -2.18 -31.60 15.36
C GLU A 82 -1.40 -30.37 15.86
N GLN A 83 -0.07 -30.25 15.70
CA GLN A 83 0.64 -29.04 16.17
C GLN A 83 1.66 -28.44 15.22
N ARG A 84 1.23 -28.06 14.02
CA ARG A 84 1.89 -26.99 13.23
C ARG A 84 1.58 -25.61 13.83
N GLY A 85 2.05 -25.32 15.04
CA GLY A 85 1.82 -24.00 15.62
C GLY A 85 2.35 -23.72 17.03
N ARG A 86 2.97 -24.68 17.73
CA ARG A 86 3.44 -24.45 19.12
C ARG A 86 4.95 -24.49 19.33
N SER A 87 5.76 -24.68 18.29
CA SER A 87 7.23 -24.65 18.40
C SER A 87 7.81 -23.23 18.52
N ALA A 88 7.01 -22.18 18.29
CA ALA A 88 7.44 -20.80 18.50
C ALA A 88 7.44 -20.37 19.97
N PHE A 89 6.87 -21.16 20.89
CA PHE A 89 6.78 -20.79 22.31
C PHE A 89 8.08 -21.08 23.10
N LEU A 90 9.01 -21.84 22.52
CA LEU A 90 10.32 -22.16 23.12
C LEU A 90 11.48 -21.32 22.59
N LEU A 91 11.22 -20.39 21.66
CA LEU A 91 12.08 -19.24 21.44
C LEU A 91 11.83 -18.25 22.58
N LYS A 92 12.18 -18.67 23.80
CA LYS A 92 12.34 -17.75 24.93
C LYS A 92 13.29 -16.65 24.45
N GLU A 93 12.92 -15.40 24.68
CA GLU A 93 13.72 -14.19 24.40
C GLU A 93 15.11 -14.26 25.08
N THR A 94 16.04 -15.03 24.54
CA THR A 94 17.45 -14.95 24.92
C THR A 94 18.15 -13.76 24.24
N SER A 95 17.39 -12.95 23.50
CA SER A 95 17.84 -11.68 22.94
C SER A 95 17.56 -10.47 23.83
N GLN A 96 17.32 -10.64 25.14
CA GLN A 96 17.54 -9.54 26.08
C GLN A 96 19.04 -9.30 26.32
N ARG A 97 19.78 -9.05 25.23
CA ARG A 97 20.94 -8.18 25.34
C ARG A 97 20.34 -6.84 25.76
N LYS A 98 20.58 -6.40 27.01
CA LYS A 98 20.18 -5.07 27.48
C LYS A 98 20.53 -4.07 26.38
N ARG A 99 19.52 -3.63 25.63
CA ARG A 99 19.68 -2.57 24.62
C ARG A 99 20.13 -1.34 25.39
N ARG A 100 21.05 -0.57 24.82
CA ARG A 100 21.43 0.68 25.47
C ARG A 100 20.18 1.56 25.47
N GLN A 101 19.97 2.37 26.51
CA GLN A 101 18.79 3.24 26.65
C GLN A 101 18.49 4.03 25.35
N ARG A 102 19.55 4.45 24.65
CA ARG A 102 19.51 5.09 23.34
C ARG A 102 18.76 4.26 22.27
N ASP A 103 19.05 2.96 22.17
CA ASP A 103 18.43 2.09 21.16
C ASP A 103 16.95 1.83 21.48
N ILE A 104 16.55 1.94 22.75
CA ILE A 104 15.15 1.80 23.19
C ILE A 104 14.36 3.08 22.84
N GLU A 105 14.97 4.25 23.02
CA GLU A 105 14.37 5.54 22.67
C GLU A 105 14.23 5.72 21.16
N GLU A 106 15.22 5.27 20.38
CA GLU A 106 15.18 5.27 18.91
C GLU A 106 14.02 4.41 18.39
N VAL A 107 13.89 3.17 18.87
CA VAL A 107 12.80 2.27 18.45
C VAL A 107 11.43 2.83 18.84
N LYS A 108 11.30 3.46 20.02
CA LYS A 108 10.05 4.14 20.42
C LYS A 108 9.72 5.32 19.50
N GLY A 109 10.72 6.07 19.05
CA GLY A 109 10.55 7.16 18.10
C GLY A 109 10.06 6.65 16.75
N GLU A 110 10.69 5.61 16.23
CA GLU A 110 10.30 4.97 14.96
C GLU A 110 8.89 4.37 15.02
N GLU A 111 8.53 3.67 16.11
CA GLU A 111 7.16 3.16 16.31
C GLU A 111 6.12 4.27 16.39
N SER A 112 6.44 5.40 17.03
CA SER A 112 5.53 6.55 17.11
C SER A 112 5.26 7.15 15.74
N LEU A 113 6.30 7.33 14.93
CA LEU A 113 6.18 7.84 13.56
C LEU A 113 5.40 6.88 12.65
N LEU A 114 5.68 5.57 12.75
CA LEU A 114 4.97 4.55 12.00
C LEU A 114 3.48 4.52 12.36
N ASN A 115 3.16 4.64 13.66
CA ASN A 115 1.79 4.70 14.13
C ASN A 115 1.06 5.96 13.65
N GLN A 116 1.71 7.12 13.65
CA GLN A 116 1.14 8.33 13.06
C GLN A 116 0.88 8.17 11.56
N SER A 117 1.83 7.60 10.82
CA SER A 117 1.67 7.36 9.38
C SER A 117 0.52 6.40 9.10
N LYS A 118 0.39 5.33 9.90
CA LYS A 118 -0.72 4.38 9.81
C LYS A 118 -2.06 5.06 10.09
N GLN A 119 -2.12 5.91 11.11
CA GLN A 119 -3.34 6.64 11.46
C GLN A 119 -3.78 7.58 10.33
N LYS A 120 -2.84 8.35 9.78
CA LYS A 120 -3.08 9.23 8.61
C LYS A 120 -3.60 8.45 7.40
N TYR A 121 -2.99 7.31 7.10
CA TYR A 121 -3.45 6.44 6.02
C TYR A 121 -4.89 5.94 6.25
N LEU A 122 -5.22 5.51 7.46
CA LEU A 122 -6.56 5.03 7.80
C LEU A 122 -7.62 6.13 7.69
N GLU A 123 -7.29 7.34 8.16
CA GLU A 123 -8.17 8.51 8.04
C GLU A 123 -8.41 8.89 6.58
N GLN A 124 -7.36 8.91 5.76
CA GLN A 124 -7.49 9.20 4.33
C GLN A 124 -8.28 8.11 3.60
N ASN A 125 -8.06 6.83 3.92
CA ASN A 125 -8.82 5.72 3.35
C ASN A 125 -10.31 5.81 3.72
N LYS A 126 -10.62 6.19 4.97
CA LYS A 126 -11.99 6.43 5.42
C LYS A 126 -12.64 7.58 4.65
N ARG A 127 -11.92 8.69 4.45
CA ARG A 127 -12.40 9.84 3.66
C ARG A 127 -12.72 9.44 2.21
N VAL A 128 -11.80 8.75 1.55
CA VAL A 128 -12.00 8.31 0.15
C VAL A 128 -13.22 7.39 0.03
N ARG A 129 -13.44 6.49 1.00
CA ARG A 129 -14.63 5.63 1.01
C ARG A 129 -15.93 6.44 1.12
N GLN A 130 -15.94 7.50 1.92
CA GLN A 130 -17.10 8.38 2.03
C GLN A 130 -17.34 9.14 0.72
N GLU A 131 -16.29 9.68 0.11
CA GLU A 131 -16.38 10.36 -1.19
C GLU A 131 -16.92 9.42 -2.29
N ILE A 132 -16.47 8.16 -2.32
CA ILE A 132 -17.00 7.14 -3.25
C ILE A 132 -18.49 6.90 -3.00
N MET A 133 -18.92 6.77 -1.74
CA MET A 133 -20.34 6.57 -1.43
C MET A 133 -21.20 7.75 -1.90
N THR A 134 -20.76 8.98 -1.66
CA THR A 134 -21.48 10.18 -2.13
C THR A 134 -21.55 10.27 -3.64
N LEU A 135 -20.46 9.96 -4.34
CA LEU A 135 -20.46 9.94 -5.81
C LEU A 135 -21.37 8.85 -6.36
N GLN A 136 -21.41 7.68 -5.71
CA GLN A 136 -22.30 6.59 -6.09
C GLN A 136 -23.77 7.03 -5.99
N GLU A 137 -24.15 7.67 -4.89
CA GLU A 137 -25.50 8.21 -4.66
C GLU A 137 -25.89 9.25 -5.73
N GLN A 138 -24.97 10.15 -6.09
CA GLN A 138 -25.20 11.12 -7.18
C GLN A 138 -25.37 10.46 -8.55
N VAL A 139 -24.60 9.40 -8.83
CA VAL A 139 -24.73 8.64 -10.09
C VAL A 139 -26.08 7.93 -10.15
N ASP A 140 -26.54 7.35 -9.05
CA ASP A 140 -27.83 6.68 -8.96
C ASP A 140 -28.98 7.69 -9.15
N GLU A 141 -28.92 8.87 -8.53
CA GLU A 141 -29.90 9.95 -8.72
C GLU A 141 -29.96 10.42 -10.18
N LEU A 142 -28.80 10.61 -10.82
CA LEU A 142 -28.74 10.99 -12.24
C LEU A 142 -29.25 9.88 -13.16
N ALA A 143 -29.05 8.61 -12.80
CA ALA A 143 -29.59 7.48 -13.54
C ALA A 143 -31.12 7.45 -13.47
N ASP A 144 -31.69 7.69 -12.30
CA ASP A 144 -33.14 7.78 -12.10
C ASP A 144 -33.73 8.97 -12.85
N TYR A 145 -33.08 10.14 -12.79
CA TYR A 145 -33.49 11.31 -13.55
C TYR A 145 -33.47 11.04 -15.07
N LYS A 146 -32.40 10.41 -15.57
CA LYS A 146 -32.31 10.01 -16.98
C LYS A 146 -33.46 9.09 -17.37
N ASN A 147 -33.79 8.11 -16.53
CA ASN A 147 -34.90 7.18 -16.80
C ASN A 147 -36.24 7.92 -16.86
N LEU A 148 -36.47 8.88 -15.96
CA LEU A 148 -37.66 9.72 -15.98
C LEU A 148 -37.77 10.55 -17.27
N VAL A 149 -36.68 11.22 -17.66
CA VAL A 149 -36.64 12.01 -18.91
C VAL A 149 -36.92 11.11 -20.12
N MET A 150 -36.35 9.91 -20.17
CA MET A 150 -36.64 8.95 -21.25
C MET A 150 -38.12 8.56 -21.28
N GLN A 151 -38.75 8.32 -20.13
CA GLN A 151 -40.18 8.00 -20.06
C GLN A 151 -41.06 9.17 -20.54
N LEU A 152 -40.75 10.40 -20.11
CA LEU A 152 -41.47 11.61 -20.54
C LEU A 152 -41.35 11.86 -22.05
N HIS A 153 -40.17 11.58 -22.62
CA HIS A 153 -39.94 11.69 -24.06
C HIS A 153 -40.73 10.62 -24.83
N GLN A 154 -40.70 9.36 -24.38
CA GLN A 154 -41.49 8.28 -24.96
C GLN A 154 -43.00 8.53 -24.88
N ALA A 155 -43.46 9.21 -23.82
CA ALA A 155 -44.85 9.64 -23.66
C ALA A 155 -45.22 10.84 -24.55
N GLY A 156 -44.28 11.42 -25.29
CA GLY A 156 -44.51 12.57 -26.16
C GLY A 156 -44.77 13.88 -25.40
N ILE A 157 -44.36 13.96 -24.14
CA ILE A 157 -44.52 15.16 -23.29
C ILE A 157 -43.38 16.15 -23.53
N ILE A 158 -42.17 15.66 -23.79
CA ILE A 158 -40.96 16.46 -24.02
C ILE A 158 -40.28 16.08 -25.34
N ASN A 159 -39.65 17.05 -26.00
CA ASN A 159 -38.88 16.84 -27.23
C ASN A 159 -37.49 16.20 -26.95
N GLU A 160 -36.69 15.95 -27.99
CA GLU A 160 -35.33 15.36 -27.85
C GLU A 160 -34.38 16.23 -27.03
N ASP A 161 -34.62 17.55 -26.98
CA ASP A 161 -33.85 18.51 -26.19
C ASP A 161 -34.32 18.62 -24.73
N GLY A 162 -35.34 17.86 -24.33
CA GLY A 162 -35.92 17.88 -22.98
C GLY A 162 -36.90 19.02 -22.70
N ASN A 163 -37.28 19.79 -23.71
CA ASN A 163 -38.26 20.86 -23.60
C ASN A 163 -39.70 20.33 -23.72
N PRO A 164 -40.66 20.83 -22.93
CA PRO A 164 -42.06 20.41 -23.03
C PRO A 164 -42.63 20.75 -24.41
N LEU A 165 -43.28 19.77 -25.03
CA LEU A 165 -44.05 19.96 -26.25
C LEU A 165 -45.31 20.75 -25.90
N GLN A 166 -45.45 21.96 -26.44
CA GLN A 166 -46.66 22.77 -26.25
C GLN A 166 -47.85 21.97 -26.77
N GLN A 167 -48.79 21.61 -25.88
CA GLN A 167 -50.08 21.10 -26.33
C GLN A 167 -50.75 22.18 -27.19
N PRO A 168 -51.36 21.84 -28.33
CA PRO A 168 -52.14 22.82 -29.07
C PRO A 168 -53.24 23.31 -28.12
N HIS A 169 -53.19 24.59 -27.75
CA HIS A 169 -54.34 25.28 -27.19
C HIS A 169 -55.49 25.03 -28.17
N GLN A 170 -56.48 24.24 -27.76
CA GLN A 170 -57.78 24.23 -28.40
C GLN A 170 -58.37 25.61 -28.15
N ASP A 171 -58.07 26.55 -29.04
CA ASP A 171 -58.86 27.74 -29.24
C ASP A 171 -60.24 27.25 -29.71
N ASN A 172 -61.14 27.03 -28.74
CA ASN A 172 -62.56 26.88 -28.98
C ASN A 172 -63.08 28.24 -29.47
N ASN A 173 -62.87 28.49 -30.76
CA ASN A 173 -63.54 29.53 -31.52
C ASN A 173 -64.98 29.06 -31.77
N ILE A 174 -65.85 29.25 -30.77
CA ILE A 174 -67.30 29.20 -30.98
C ILE A 174 -67.66 30.58 -31.56
N GLN A 175 -67.75 30.64 -32.89
CA GLN A 175 -68.32 31.77 -33.60
C GLN A 175 -69.52 31.28 -34.43
N ASN A 176 -70.69 31.84 -34.07
CA ASN A 176 -72.05 31.71 -34.59
C ASN A 176 -72.99 30.74 -33.85
#